data_AF-A0A416JLI0-F1
#
_entry.id   AF-A0A416JLI0-F1
#
_cell.length_a   1.000
_cell.length_b   1.000
_cell.length_c   1.000
_cell.angle_alpha   90.00
_cell.angle_beta   90.00
_cell.angle_gamma   90.00
#
_symmetry.space_group_name_H-M   'P 1'
#
loop_
_entity.id
_entity.type
_entity.pdbx_description
1 polymer ?
#
loop_
_entity_poly.entity_id
_entity_poly.type
_entity_poly.pdbx_seq_one_letter_code
_entity_poly.pdbx_strand_id
1 'polypeptide(L)' 'MVTQEMIDRINTLYHKSQATGLTEEEKAEQAELRKKYVEAIRTSMRSNLNNISIKEKDGTITDLGKKYGGVKSE' A
#
# COMPACT_ATOMS: atom_id res chain seq x y z
N MET A 1 -0.67 8.97 -6.98
CA MET A 1 -0.54 7.76 -7.81
C MET A 1 0.88 7.24 -7.64
N VAL A 2 1.08 5.91 -7.56
CA VAL A 2 2.44 5.33 -7.54
C VAL A 2 3.03 5.45 -8.94
N THR A 3 4.20 6.06 -9.09
CA THR A 3 4.92 6.16 -10.36
C THR A 3 6.13 5.22 -10.37
N GLN A 4 6.58 4.82 -11.56
CA GLN A 4 7.79 4.00 -11.71
C GLN A 4 9.01 4.74 -11.15
N GLU A 5 9.12 6.05 -11.41
CA GLU A 5 10.19 6.90 -10.87
C GLU A 5 10.26 6.86 -9.33
N MET A 6 9.11 6.85 -8.65
CA MET A 6 9.05 6.75 -7.20
C MET A 6 9.60 5.40 -6.71
N ILE A 7 9.26 4.31 -7.39
CA ILE A 7 9.74 2.96 -7.07
C ILE A 7 11.26 2.88 -7.30
N ASP A 8 11.73 3.38 -8.44
CA ASP A 8 13.15 3.38 -8.80
C ASP A 8 13.97 4.21 -7.80
N ARG A 9 13.44 5.34 -7.34
CA ARG A 9 14.08 6.16 -6.31
C ARG A 9 14.15 5.45 -4.97
N ILE A 10 13.07 4.79 -4.53
CA ILE A 10 13.06 3.97 -3.30
C ILE A 10 14.12 2.86 -3.38
N ASN A 11 14.24 2.19 -4.53
CA ASN A 11 15.23 1.13 -4.75
C ASN A 11 16.65 1.68 -4.75
N THR A 12 16.88 2.83 -5.39
CA THR A 12 18.18 3.51 -5.40
C THR A 12 18.63 3.85 -3.98
N LEU A 13 17.75 4.45 -3.17
CA LEU A 13 18.03 4.77 -1.77
C LEU A 13 18.24 3.49 -0.93
N TYR A 14 17.53 2.41 -1.24
CA TYR A 14 17.73 1.13 -0.58
C TYR A 14 19.11 0.53 -0.87
N HIS A 15 19.54 0.49 -2.14
CA HIS A 15 20.87 -0.01 -2.48
C HIS A 15 21.98 0.86 -1.88
N LYS A 16 21.81 2.18 -1.88
CA LYS A 16 22.74 3.10 -1.24
C LYS A 16 22.84 2.87 0.28
N SER A 17 21.70 2.63 0.95
CA SER A 17 21.68 2.34 2.39
C SER A 17 22.44 1.06 2.76
N GLN A 18 22.41 0.04 1.88
CA GLN A 18 23.14 -1.21 2.07
C GLN A 18 24.65 -1.07 1.81
N ALA A 19 25.04 -0.24 0.83
CA ALA A 19 26.44 -0.10 0.43
C ALA A 19 27.22 0.85 1.35
N THR A 20 26.75 2.10 1.48
CA THR A 20 27.50 3.18 2.13
C THR A 20 26.74 3.83 3.28
N GLY A 21 25.47 3.49 3.46
CA GLY A 21 24.55 4.21 4.33
C GLY A 21 23.92 5.43 3.65
N LEU A 22 22.91 5.99 4.31
CA LEU A 22 22.17 7.18 3.88
C LEU A 22 22.48 8.37 4.78
N THR A 23 22.49 9.56 4.21
CA THR A 23 22.47 10.81 4.99
C THR A 23 21.09 10.98 5.66
N GLU A 24 20.99 11.90 6.62
CA GLU A 24 19.72 12.17 7.31
C GLU A 24 18.65 12.69 6.36
N GLU A 25 19.03 13.51 5.37
CA GLU A 25 18.13 14.00 4.32
C GLU A 25 17.61 12.85 3.46
N GLU A 26 18.49 11.92 3.08
CA GLU A 26 18.11 10.75 2.28
C GLU A 26 17.24 9.76 3.05
N LYS A 27 17.46 9.62 4.36
CA LYS A 27 16.56 8.83 5.23
C LYS A 27 15.17 9.46 5.29
N ALA A 28 15.10 10.79 5.41
CA ALA A 28 13.83 11.52 5.42
C ALA A 28 13.10 11.36 4.07
N GLU A 29 13.82 11.51 2.96
CA GLU A 29 13.31 11.27 1.61
C GLU A 29 12.77 9.82 1.47
N GLN A 30 13.58 8.83 1.86
CA GLN A 30 13.19 7.42 1.77
C GLN A 30 11.94 7.13 2.60
N ALA A 31 11.83 7.71 3.80
CA ALA A 31 10.68 7.55 4.68
C ALA A 31 9.40 8.16 4.06
N GLU A 32 9.50 9.36 3.49
CA GLU A 32 8.39 10.02 2.82
C GLU A 32 7.91 9.23 1.59
N LEU A 33 8.84 8.79 0.74
CA LEU A 33 8.51 8.01 -0.45
C LEU A 33 7.84 6.67 -0.08
N ARG A 34 8.37 5.98 0.95
CA ARG A 34 7.77 4.74 1.46
C ARG A 34 6.37 4.97 2.03
N LYS A 35 6.16 6.06 2.76
CA LYS A 35 4.84 6.41 3.30
C LYS A 35 3.83 6.60 2.17
N LYS A 36 4.16 7.42 1.16
CA LYS A 36 3.31 7.65 -0.02
C LYS A 36 3.01 6.35 -0.77
N TYR A 37 4.00 5.49 -0.95
CA TYR A 37 3.84 4.18 -1.58
C TYR A 37 2.84 3.31 -0.81
N VAL A 38 3.04 3.14 0.50
CA VAL A 38 2.18 2.31 1.35
C VAL A 38 0.74 2.84 1.39
N GLU A 39 0.56 4.16 1.48
CA GLU A 39 -0.77 4.78 1.44
C GLU A 39 -1.49 4.49 0.12
N ALA A 40 -0.80 4.63 -1.02
CA ALA A 40 -1.38 4.34 -2.32
C ALA A 40 -1.75 2.86 -2.49
N ILE A 41 -0.89 1.94 -2.03
CA ILE A 41 -1.17 0.50 -2.03
C ILE A 41 -2.36 0.17 -1.14
N ARG A 42 -2.44 0.74 0.08
CA ARG A 42 -3.59 0.55 0.99
C ARG A 42 -4.89 1.02 0.35
N THR A 43 -4.88 2.17 -0.31
CA THR A 43 -6.07 2.69 -1.01
C THR A 43 -6.50 1.75 -2.14
N SER A 44 -5.57 1.32 -2.99
CA SER A 44 -5.86 0.36 -4.06
C SER A 44 -6.41 -0.96 -3.52
N MET A 45 -5.81 -1.48 -2.44
CA MET A 45 -6.26 -2.73 -1.81
C MET A 45 -7.66 -2.60 -1.21
N ARG A 46 -7.99 -1.48 -0.55
CA ARG A 46 -9.37 -1.20 -0.10
C ARG A 46 -10.36 -1.16 -1.27
N SER A 47 -10.02 -0.48 -2.36
CA SER A 47 -10.86 -0.46 -3.55
C SER A 47 -11.09 -1.85 -4.14
N ASN A 48 -10.08 -2.73 -4.12
CA ASN A 48 -10.25 -4.12 -4.53
C ASN A 48 -11.17 -4.89 -3.57
N LEU A 49 -10.98 -4.76 -2.25
CA LEU A 49 -11.83 -5.41 -1.24
C LEU A 49 -13.30 -4.98 -1.37
N ASN A 50 -13.56 -3.72 -1.72
CA ASN A 50 -14.91 -3.20 -1.94
C ASN A 50 -15.67 -3.89 -3.08
N ASN A 51 -14.97 -4.60 -3.96
CA ASN A 51 -15.55 -5.30 -5.10
C ASN A 51 -15.52 -6.83 -4.94
N ILE A 52 -15.09 -7.35 -3.78
CA ILE A 52 -14.98 -8.79 -3.54
C ILE A 52 -16.01 -9.22 -2.48
N SER A 53 -16.78 -10.24 -2.84
CA SER A 53 -17.65 -10.97 -1.92
C SER A 53 -17.26 -12.44 -1.92
N ILE A 54 -17.10 -13.03 -0.73
CA ILE A 54 -16.80 -14.45 -0.55
C ILE A 54 -18.10 -15.19 -0.29
N LYS A 55 -18.36 -16.25 -1.05
CA LYS A 55 -19.40 -17.23 -0.72
C LYS A 55 -18.79 -18.30 0.18
N GLU A 56 -19.22 -18.34 1.43
CA GLU A 56 -18.73 -19.28 2.43
C GLU A 56 -19.29 -20.69 2.18
N LYS A 57 -18.68 -21.70 2.83
CA LYS A 57 -19.10 -23.11 2.68
C LYS A 57 -20.54 -23.38 3.14
N ASP A 58 -21.05 -22.57 4.07
CA ASP A 58 -22.42 -22.64 4.56
C ASP A 58 -23.44 -21.91 3.66
N GLY A 59 -22.97 -21.30 2.57
CA GLY A 59 -23.79 -20.56 1.61
C GLY A 59 -23.99 -19.08 1.93
N THR A 60 -23.49 -18.58 3.07
CA THR A 60 -23.51 -17.15 3.40
C THR A 60 -22.55 -16.35 2.52
N ILE A 61 -22.81 -15.05 2.38
CA ILE A 61 -21.98 -14.14 1.57
C ILE A 61 -21.31 -13.12 2.50
N THR A 62 -19.98 -13.16 2.57
CA THR A 62 -19.17 -12.17 3.26
C THR A 62 -18.70 -11.11 2.28
N ASP A 63 -19.26 -9.90 2.37
CA ASP A 63 -18.80 -8.72 1.64
C ASP A 63 -17.52 -8.17 2.29
N LEU A 64 -16.38 -8.26 1.59
CA LEU A 64 -15.10 -7.82 2.13
C LEU A 64 -14.97 -6.28 2.18
N GLY A 65 -15.74 -5.56 1.37
CA GLY A 65 -15.82 -4.10 1.40
C GLY A 65 -16.42 -3.60 2.71
N LYS A 66 -17.54 -4.21 3.12
CA LYS A 66 -18.19 -3.90 4.40
C LYS A 66 -17.33 -4.32 5.59
N LYS A 67 -16.69 -5.48 5.50
CA LYS A 67 -15.92 -6.05 6.62
C LYS A 67 -14.55 -5.39 6.83
N TYR A 68 -13.83 -5.07 5.74
CA TYR A 68 -12.43 -4.60 5.79
C TYR A 68 -12.15 -3.35 4.96
N GLY A 69 -12.96 -3.09 3.93
CA GLY A 69 -12.79 -1.95 3.03
C GLY A 69 -13.23 -0.60 3.60
N GLY A 70 -13.94 -0.60 4.73
CA GLY A 70 -14.41 0.62 5.40
C GLY A 70 -15.68 1.21 4.76
N VAL A 71 -16.40 0.43 3.95
CA VAL A 71 -17.71 0.81 3.42
C VAL A 71 -18.71 0.78 4.57
N LYS A 72 -19.23 1.94 4.96
CA LYS A 72 -20.36 2.01 5.90
C LYS A 72 -21.61 1.54 5.14
N SER A 73 -22.31 0.56 5.69
CA SER A 73 -23.67 0.24 5.30
C SER A 73 -24.56 1.42 5.70
N GLU A 74 -25.16 2.10 4.72
CA GLU A 74 -26.37 2.91 4.93
C GLU A 74 -27.57 2.03 5.29
#